data_AF-A0A925H544-F1
#
_entry.id   AF-A0A925H544-F1
#
_cell.length_a   1.000
_cell.length_b   1.000
_cell.length_c   1.000
_cell.angle_alpha   90.00
_cell.angle_beta   90.00
_cell.angle_gamma   90.00
#
_symmetry.space_group_name_H-M   'P 1'
#
loop_
_entity.id
_entity.type
_entity.pdbx_description
1 polymer ?
#
loop_
_entity_poly.entity_id
_entity_poly.type
_entity_poly.pdbx_seq_one_letter_code
_entity_poly.pdbx_strand_id
1 'polypeptide(L)'
;MSVHEHATEFAGKPVIEWEPGMKLVDPANNAYRIGLSYDESEDGASWEEKFNAFLTEPGSGEVTALVVGVWGDLTGPLENSRETVEAVASAAGRLPSLRALFLGDIIGEEHEISWIEQTDVSSLFVAYPQLEHFRVRGGNGLRLGTFRHERLKSLVVESGGLDASVVRDVTSSQLPSLEHLELWLGDDNYGASAEMVDLAPLFTGKLFPKLSSLGLRDSELSDAIAVAVAHSPVLEQLRVLDLSLGTLSDDGAAVFLSSPAAARLELLDLHHHFCSDEMIEKLEAAGIKVDASEPQLPDEDGNELYRYVAVSE
;
A
#
# COMPACT_ATOMS: atom_id res chain seq x y z
N MET A 1 -6.89 4.38 -5.98
CA MET A 1 -6.36 3.47 -7.01
C MET A 1 -6.98 2.12 -6.74
N SER A 2 -7.64 1.51 -7.73
CA SER A 2 -8.19 0.18 -7.57
C SER A 2 -7.11 -0.88 -7.75
N VAL A 3 -7.29 -2.07 -7.15
CA VAL A 3 -6.48 -3.27 -7.42
C VAL A 3 -6.84 -3.95 -8.75
N HIS A 4 -7.68 -3.29 -9.55
CA HIS A 4 -8.20 -3.80 -10.82
C HIS A 4 -7.50 -3.21 -12.05
N GLU A 5 -6.65 -2.21 -11.86
CA GLU A 5 -5.89 -1.57 -12.94
C GLU A 5 -4.42 -1.45 -12.54
N HIS A 6 -3.54 -1.61 -13.52
CA HIS A 6 -2.11 -1.38 -13.32
C HIS A 6 -1.84 0.09 -12.98
N ALA A 7 -0.78 0.32 -12.21
CA ALA A 7 -0.33 1.67 -11.95
C ALA A 7 0.02 2.37 -13.26
N THR A 8 -0.67 3.46 -13.58
CA THR A 8 -0.33 4.34 -14.71
C THR A 8 0.70 5.40 -14.32
N GLU A 9 0.83 5.66 -13.01
CA GLU A 9 1.82 6.55 -12.41
C GLU A 9 2.38 5.92 -11.12
N PHE A 10 3.68 6.10 -10.88
CA PHE A 10 4.33 5.71 -9.63
C PHE A 10 5.42 6.72 -9.24
N ALA A 11 5.38 7.19 -7.98
CA ALA A 11 6.30 8.19 -7.44
C ALA A 11 6.44 9.46 -8.30
N GLY A 12 5.32 9.97 -8.83
CA GLY A 12 5.30 11.19 -9.65
C GLY A 12 5.73 10.97 -11.11
N LYS A 13 5.81 9.72 -11.57
CA LYS A 13 6.34 9.35 -12.88
C LYS A 13 5.37 8.46 -13.64
N PRO A 14 5.16 8.66 -14.95
CA PRO A 14 4.36 7.73 -15.74
C PRO A 14 5.03 6.35 -15.75
N VAL A 15 4.21 5.31 -15.67
CA VAL A 15 4.65 3.92 -15.75
C VAL A 15 4.66 3.48 -17.22
N ILE A 16 5.76 2.84 -17.62
CA ILE A 16 5.97 2.28 -18.95
C ILE A 16 6.24 0.80 -18.81
N GLU A 17 5.40 -0.04 -19.42
CA GLU A 17 5.70 -1.47 -19.58
C GLU A 17 6.94 -1.63 -20.46
N TRP A 18 7.94 -2.37 -19.96
CA TRP A 18 9.17 -2.62 -20.69
C TRP A 18 9.23 -4.05 -21.21
N GLU A 19 9.53 -4.19 -22.49
CA GLU A 19 9.73 -5.47 -23.18
C GLU A 19 11.13 -5.58 -23.79
N PRO A 20 11.71 -6.81 -23.89
CA PRO A 20 12.97 -7.03 -24.56
C PRO A 20 13.02 -6.40 -25.97
N GLY A 21 14.07 -5.63 -26.22
CA GLY A 21 14.24 -4.88 -27.46
C GLY A 21 13.73 -3.43 -27.42
N MET A 22 13.03 -3.04 -26.35
CA MET A 22 12.70 -1.64 -26.08
C MET A 22 13.88 -0.91 -25.43
N LYS A 23 14.16 0.30 -25.92
CA LYS A 23 15.14 1.19 -25.29
C LYS A 23 14.53 1.90 -24.09
N LEU A 24 15.36 2.23 -23.12
CA LEU A 24 14.98 3.12 -22.03
C LEU A 24 14.90 4.57 -22.53
N VAL A 25 13.70 5.14 -22.48
CA VAL A 25 13.42 6.53 -22.83
C VAL A 25 13.35 7.36 -21.55
N ASP A 26 14.20 8.36 -21.41
CA ASP A 26 14.24 9.25 -20.23
C ASP A 26 14.14 8.51 -18.88
N PRO A 27 15.09 7.61 -18.57
CA PRO A 27 15.00 6.70 -17.42
C PRO A 27 14.94 7.41 -16.05
N ALA A 28 15.37 8.66 -15.98
CA ALA A 28 15.26 9.47 -14.78
C ALA A 28 13.84 9.97 -14.50
N ASN A 29 12.94 10.01 -15.49
CA ASN A 29 11.60 10.59 -15.35
C ASN A 29 10.45 9.58 -15.56
N ASN A 30 10.74 8.36 -15.97
CA ASN A 30 9.75 7.29 -16.12
C ASN A 30 9.94 6.20 -15.07
N ALA A 31 8.84 5.56 -14.68
CA ALA A 31 8.86 4.30 -13.95
C ALA A 31 8.74 3.15 -14.95
N TYR A 32 9.58 2.13 -14.83
CA TYR A 32 9.50 0.97 -15.72
C TYR A 32 8.83 -0.19 -15.01
N ARG A 33 7.76 -0.72 -15.62
CA ARG A 33 7.12 -1.96 -15.20
C ARG A 33 7.72 -3.12 -15.95
N ILE A 34 8.04 -4.18 -15.22
CA ILE A 34 8.51 -5.45 -15.75
C ILE A 34 7.64 -6.54 -15.12
N GLY A 35 6.77 -7.14 -15.92
CA GLY A 35 6.00 -8.32 -15.55
C GLY A 35 6.01 -9.36 -16.66
N LEU A 36 5.62 -10.59 -16.34
CA LEU A 36 5.28 -11.61 -17.32
C LEU A 36 3.84 -11.42 -17.80
N SER A 37 3.63 -11.44 -19.10
CA SER A 37 2.30 -11.62 -19.68
C SER A 37 1.82 -13.07 -19.55
N TYR A 38 0.53 -13.31 -19.77
CA TYR A 38 -0.04 -14.66 -19.77
C TYR A 38 0.67 -15.59 -20.77
N ASP A 39 0.89 -15.12 -22.00
CA ASP A 39 1.57 -15.90 -23.05
C ASP A 39 3.02 -16.23 -22.65
N GLU A 40 3.75 -15.26 -22.09
CA GLU A 40 5.13 -15.48 -21.59
C GLU A 40 5.15 -16.50 -20.44
N SER A 41 4.20 -16.40 -19.52
CA SER A 41 4.04 -17.36 -18.43
C SER A 41 3.76 -18.78 -18.95
N GLU A 42 2.82 -18.93 -19.89
CA GLU A 42 2.45 -20.21 -20.48
C GLU A 42 3.64 -20.84 -21.24
N ASP A 43 4.46 -20.01 -21.89
CA ASP A 43 5.68 -20.43 -22.58
C ASP A 43 6.87 -20.71 -21.62
N GLY A 44 6.69 -20.50 -20.31
CA GLY A 44 7.70 -20.75 -19.28
C GLY A 44 8.83 -19.71 -19.24
N ALA A 45 8.54 -18.46 -19.61
CA ALA A 45 9.49 -17.36 -19.52
C ALA A 45 9.88 -17.05 -18.07
N SER A 46 11.14 -16.67 -17.87
CA SER A 46 11.63 -16.25 -16.56
C SER A 46 11.57 -14.74 -16.39
N TRP A 47 10.92 -14.29 -15.31
CA TRP A 47 10.96 -12.88 -14.91
C TRP A 47 12.39 -12.39 -14.69
N GLU A 48 13.25 -13.23 -14.07
CA GLU A 48 14.66 -12.90 -13.82
C GLU A 48 15.44 -12.68 -15.13
N GLU A 49 15.20 -13.50 -16.16
CA GLU A 49 15.83 -13.32 -17.46
C GLU A 49 15.39 -12.01 -18.13
N LYS A 50 14.09 -11.68 -18.07
CA LYS A 50 13.53 -10.42 -18.57
C LYS A 50 14.12 -9.22 -17.84
N PHE A 51 14.20 -9.28 -16.50
CA PHE A 51 14.83 -8.25 -15.68
C PHE A 51 16.33 -8.11 -15.98
N ASN A 52 17.06 -9.22 -16.17
CA ASN A 52 18.47 -9.18 -16.54
C ASN A 52 18.69 -8.50 -17.89
N ALA A 53 17.82 -8.75 -18.87
CA ALA A 53 17.83 -8.07 -20.17
C ALA A 53 17.59 -6.56 -20.01
N PHE A 54 16.59 -6.15 -19.22
CA PHE A 54 16.33 -4.73 -18.90
C PHE A 54 17.58 -4.05 -18.35
N LEU A 55 18.24 -4.70 -17.40
CA LEU A 55 19.43 -4.14 -16.79
C LEU A 55 20.64 -4.04 -17.75
N THR A 56 20.61 -4.69 -18.92
CA THR A 56 21.66 -4.55 -19.97
C THR A 56 21.43 -3.34 -20.88
N GLU A 57 20.24 -2.76 -20.87
CA GLU A 57 19.93 -1.59 -21.68
C GLU A 57 20.78 -0.37 -21.29
N PRO A 58 21.31 0.37 -22.28
CA PRO A 58 21.98 1.65 -22.01
C PRO A 58 21.05 2.60 -21.24
N GLY A 59 21.52 3.09 -20.09
CA GLY A 59 20.74 3.98 -19.22
C GLY A 59 20.06 3.29 -18.04
N SER A 60 20.19 1.97 -17.87
CA SER A 60 19.62 1.25 -16.71
C SER A 60 20.07 1.85 -15.37
N GLY A 61 21.32 2.32 -15.28
CA GLY A 61 21.82 3.00 -14.09
C GLY A 61 21.22 4.36 -13.77
N GLU A 62 20.47 4.96 -14.70
CA GLU A 62 19.74 6.23 -14.53
C GLU A 62 18.27 6.00 -14.11
N VAL A 63 17.81 4.74 -14.09
CA VAL A 63 16.43 4.40 -13.70
C VAL A 63 16.20 4.79 -12.24
N THR A 64 15.13 5.56 -12.02
CA THR A 64 14.77 6.08 -10.69
C THR A 64 13.56 5.38 -10.07
N ALA A 65 12.72 4.73 -10.88
CA ALA A 65 11.55 4.02 -10.42
C ALA A 65 11.39 2.68 -11.16
N LEU A 66 11.19 1.61 -10.38
CA LEU A 66 10.94 0.26 -10.88
C LEU A 66 9.61 -0.23 -10.33
N VAL A 67 8.80 -0.83 -11.20
CA VAL A 67 7.57 -1.52 -10.88
C VAL A 67 7.73 -2.98 -11.29
N VAL A 68 7.49 -3.89 -10.35
CA VAL A 68 7.55 -5.32 -10.57
C VAL A 68 6.11 -5.80 -10.73
N GLY A 69 5.77 -6.31 -11.92
CA GLY A 69 4.50 -6.95 -12.20
C GLY A 69 4.52 -8.43 -11.82
N VAL A 70 3.77 -9.25 -12.55
CA VAL A 70 3.75 -10.71 -12.37
C VAL A 70 5.15 -11.30 -12.53
N TRP A 71 5.57 -12.13 -11.56
CA TRP A 71 6.88 -12.80 -11.56
C TRP A 71 6.84 -14.32 -11.72
N GLY A 72 5.68 -14.95 -11.58
CA GLY A 72 5.51 -16.39 -11.55
C GLY A 72 4.53 -16.91 -12.59
N ASP A 73 4.25 -18.21 -12.50
CA ASP A 73 3.32 -18.89 -13.39
C ASP A 73 1.87 -18.48 -13.10
N LEU A 74 1.20 -17.88 -14.10
CA LEU A 74 -0.22 -17.51 -14.09
C LEU A 74 -1.15 -18.69 -14.40
N THR A 75 -0.63 -19.85 -14.79
CA THR A 75 -1.41 -21.06 -15.08
C THR A 75 -1.62 -21.96 -13.84
N GLY A 76 -0.97 -21.62 -12.73
CA GLY A 76 -1.04 -22.33 -11.45
C GLY A 76 -0.94 -21.37 -10.25
N PRO A 77 -0.78 -21.90 -9.03
CA PRO A 77 -0.55 -21.04 -7.86
C PRO A 77 0.74 -20.23 -8.05
N LEU A 78 0.63 -18.91 -7.87
CA LEU A 78 1.78 -18.02 -7.99
C LEU A 78 2.88 -18.42 -6.99
N GLU A 79 4.10 -18.61 -7.48
CA GLU A 79 5.26 -18.80 -6.61
C GLU A 79 5.54 -17.53 -5.79
N ASN A 80 6.11 -17.69 -4.60
CA ASN A 80 6.43 -16.53 -3.76
C ASN A 80 7.50 -15.64 -4.39
N SER A 81 7.49 -14.35 -4.03
CA SER A 81 8.36 -13.34 -4.63
C SER A 81 9.87 -13.43 -4.28
N ARG A 82 10.36 -14.51 -3.64
CA ARG A 82 11.75 -14.61 -3.15
C ARG A 82 12.79 -14.38 -4.23
N GLU A 83 12.73 -15.10 -5.34
CA GLU A 83 13.74 -15.02 -6.40
C GLU A 83 13.75 -13.62 -7.02
N THR A 84 12.57 -13.04 -7.23
CA THR A 84 12.37 -11.66 -7.69
C THR A 84 12.97 -10.63 -6.74
N VAL A 85 12.73 -10.75 -5.44
CA VAL A 85 13.30 -9.88 -4.40
C VAL A 85 14.82 -10.00 -4.35
N GLU A 86 15.36 -11.22 -4.43
CA GLU A 86 16.80 -11.49 -4.44
C GLU A 86 17.48 -10.91 -5.69
N ALA A 87 16.84 -11.04 -6.86
CA ALA A 87 17.32 -10.47 -8.12
C ALA A 87 17.36 -8.93 -8.07
N VAL A 88 16.26 -8.30 -7.59
CA VAL A 88 16.20 -6.84 -7.45
C VAL A 88 17.22 -6.33 -6.43
N ALA A 89 17.39 -7.00 -5.28
CA ALA A 89 18.40 -6.64 -4.29
C ALA A 89 19.83 -6.75 -4.86
N SER A 90 20.11 -7.82 -5.61
CA SER A 90 21.42 -8.08 -6.22
C SER A 90 21.76 -7.08 -7.33
N ALA A 91 20.76 -6.45 -7.94
CA ALA A 91 20.92 -5.46 -8.99
C ALA A 91 21.30 -4.04 -8.48
N ALA A 92 21.46 -3.82 -7.18
CA ALA A 92 21.70 -2.48 -6.62
C ALA A 92 22.89 -1.73 -7.26
N GLY A 93 23.97 -2.44 -7.61
CA GLY A 93 25.13 -1.86 -8.31
C GLY A 93 24.84 -1.42 -9.75
N ARG A 94 23.80 -1.97 -10.38
CA ARG A 94 23.32 -1.65 -11.74
C ARG A 94 22.17 -0.64 -11.73
N LEU A 95 21.48 -0.47 -10.59
CA LEU A 95 20.40 0.50 -10.37
C LEU A 95 20.73 1.54 -9.28
N PRO A 96 21.90 2.24 -9.34
CA PRO A 96 22.31 3.16 -8.27
C PRO A 96 21.38 4.38 -8.11
N SER A 97 20.60 4.71 -9.14
CA SER A 97 19.67 5.85 -9.15
C SER A 97 18.28 5.50 -8.64
N LEU A 98 17.99 4.24 -8.28
CA LEU A 98 16.66 3.83 -7.83
C LEU A 98 16.25 4.60 -6.56
N ARG A 99 15.05 5.17 -6.59
CA ARG A 99 14.41 5.94 -5.50
C ARG A 99 12.99 5.45 -5.22
N ALA A 100 12.36 4.74 -6.15
CA ALA A 100 11.02 4.21 -5.98
C ALA A 100 10.97 2.76 -6.43
N LEU A 101 10.35 1.90 -5.61
CA LEU A 101 10.13 0.49 -5.92
C LEU A 101 8.70 0.10 -5.57
N PHE A 102 7.97 -0.41 -6.56
CA PHE A 102 6.67 -1.04 -6.36
C PHE A 102 6.82 -2.54 -6.65
N LEU A 103 6.63 -3.37 -5.62
CA LEU A 103 6.63 -4.82 -5.73
C LEU A 103 5.19 -5.36 -5.85
N GLY A 104 4.88 -6.04 -6.96
CA GLY A 104 3.60 -6.72 -7.14
C GLY A 104 2.49 -5.84 -7.69
N ASP A 105 2.76 -5.04 -8.73
CA ASP A 105 1.70 -4.42 -9.52
C ASP A 105 0.95 -5.47 -10.36
N ILE A 106 0.26 -6.36 -9.64
CA ILE A 106 -0.54 -7.48 -10.12
C ILE A 106 -2.00 -7.11 -9.85
N ILE A 107 -2.85 -7.21 -10.87
CA ILE A 107 -4.26 -6.86 -10.77
C ILE A 107 -5.12 -8.12 -10.60
N GLY A 108 -6.34 -7.95 -10.10
CA GLY A 108 -7.25 -9.08 -9.86
C GLY A 108 -7.55 -9.97 -11.08
N GLU A 109 -7.43 -9.43 -12.31
CA GLU A 109 -7.56 -10.25 -13.54
C GLU A 109 -6.36 -11.18 -13.77
N GLU A 110 -5.17 -10.81 -13.30
CA GLU A 110 -3.97 -11.65 -13.37
C GLU A 110 -3.93 -12.61 -12.18
N HIS A 111 -4.11 -12.09 -10.97
CA HIS A 111 -4.14 -12.86 -9.74
C HIS A 111 -4.82 -12.04 -8.64
N GLU A 112 -5.78 -12.65 -7.98
CA GLU A 112 -6.47 -12.09 -6.80
C GLU A 112 -5.45 -11.70 -5.70
N ILE A 113 -5.70 -10.59 -5.01
CA ILE A 113 -4.71 -9.98 -4.09
C ILE A 113 -4.39 -10.90 -2.91
N SER A 114 -5.39 -11.66 -2.46
CA SER A 114 -5.30 -12.66 -1.40
C SER A 114 -4.50 -13.90 -1.79
N TRP A 115 -4.15 -14.05 -3.07
CA TRP A 115 -3.34 -15.16 -3.56
C TRP A 115 -1.91 -14.72 -3.92
N ILE A 116 -1.58 -13.43 -3.82
CA ILE A 116 -0.24 -12.94 -4.11
C ILE A 116 0.71 -13.32 -2.97
N GLU A 117 1.57 -14.30 -3.23
CA GLU A 117 2.59 -14.78 -2.30
C GLU A 117 3.84 -13.87 -2.32
N GLN A 118 4.04 -13.14 -1.23
CA GLN A 118 5.23 -12.33 -0.97
C GLN A 118 6.30 -13.10 -0.19
N THR A 119 7.34 -12.38 0.24
CA THR A 119 8.42 -12.92 1.05
C THR A 119 8.93 -11.89 2.06
N ASP A 120 10.05 -12.20 2.73
CA ASP A 120 10.82 -11.19 3.44
C ASP A 120 11.48 -10.24 2.43
N VAL A 121 11.09 -8.97 2.48
CA VAL A 121 11.59 -7.92 1.57
C VAL A 121 12.65 -7.03 2.21
N SER A 122 13.14 -7.38 3.41
CA SER A 122 14.05 -6.53 4.19
C SER A 122 15.38 -6.26 3.47
N SER A 123 15.80 -7.20 2.62
CA SER A 123 16.99 -7.08 1.77
C SER A 123 16.93 -5.89 0.81
N LEU A 124 15.74 -5.48 0.36
CA LEU A 124 15.55 -4.34 -0.54
C LEU A 124 15.93 -3.02 0.16
N PHE A 125 15.57 -2.85 1.43
CA PHE A 125 15.91 -1.65 2.20
C PHE A 125 17.42 -1.55 2.47
N VAL A 126 18.11 -2.68 2.58
CA VAL A 126 19.57 -2.73 2.72
C VAL A 126 20.25 -2.42 1.39
N ALA A 127 19.74 -2.98 0.31
CA ALA A 127 20.28 -2.83 -1.04
C ALA A 127 20.15 -1.39 -1.58
N TYR A 128 19.05 -0.71 -1.24
CA TYR A 128 18.71 0.62 -1.77
C TYR A 128 18.61 1.68 -0.67
N PRO A 129 19.72 2.11 -0.05
CA PRO A 129 19.70 3.07 1.07
C PRO A 129 19.24 4.50 0.70
N GLN A 130 19.04 4.77 -0.60
CA GLN A 130 18.49 6.02 -1.12
C GLN A 130 17.01 5.93 -1.48
N LEU A 131 16.34 4.80 -1.21
CA LEU A 131 14.92 4.61 -1.53
C LEU A 131 14.04 5.64 -0.80
N GLU A 132 13.15 6.29 -1.54
CA GLU A 132 12.20 7.29 -1.05
C GLU A 132 10.76 6.77 -1.04
N HIS A 133 10.41 5.87 -1.97
CA HIS A 133 9.07 5.30 -2.07
C HIS A 133 9.14 3.78 -2.16
N PHE A 134 8.43 3.10 -1.28
CA PHE A 134 8.22 1.66 -1.34
C PHE A 134 6.72 1.36 -1.32
N ARG A 135 6.26 0.60 -2.30
CA ARG A 135 4.90 0.05 -2.35
C ARG A 135 5.02 -1.46 -2.54
N VAL A 136 4.18 -2.21 -1.85
CA VAL A 136 4.04 -3.66 -2.04
C VAL A 136 2.57 -4.03 -2.03
N ARG A 137 2.18 -4.95 -2.90
CA ARG A 137 0.81 -5.49 -2.98
C ARG A 137 0.84 -7.01 -2.81
N GLY A 138 -0.10 -7.53 -2.04
CA GLY A 138 -0.13 -8.91 -1.55
C GLY A 138 0.42 -9.00 -0.12
N GLY A 139 -0.37 -9.56 0.79
CA GLY A 139 0.01 -9.70 2.20
C GLY A 139 0.60 -11.07 2.57
N ASN A 140 0.32 -12.11 1.79
CA ASN A 140 0.71 -13.47 2.14
C ASN A 140 2.23 -13.61 2.22
N GLY A 141 2.74 -14.14 3.33
CA GLY A 141 4.18 -14.34 3.52
C GLY A 141 5.01 -13.05 3.59
N LEU A 142 4.39 -11.86 3.52
CA LEU A 142 5.10 -10.58 3.55
C LEU A 142 5.74 -10.35 4.91
N ARG A 143 7.04 -10.02 4.91
CA ARG A 143 7.73 -9.46 6.08
C ARG A 143 8.57 -8.29 5.63
N LEU A 144 8.46 -7.16 6.32
CA LEU A 144 9.33 -6.00 6.06
C LEU A 144 10.62 -6.09 6.89
N GLY A 145 10.57 -6.87 7.98
CA GLY A 145 11.58 -6.88 9.02
C GLY A 145 11.60 -5.58 9.83
N THR A 146 12.46 -5.51 10.84
CA THR A 146 12.72 -4.25 11.56
C THR A 146 13.94 -3.57 10.96
N PHE A 147 13.77 -2.35 10.45
CA PHE A 147 14.84 -1.65 9.75
C PHE A 147 14.89 -0.16 10.09
N ARG A 148 15.98 0.49 9.68
CA ARG A 148 16.13 1.94 9.73
C ARG A 148 16.37 2.45 8.32
N HIS A 149 15.57 3.41 7.88
CA HIS A 149 15.72 4.00 6.54
C HIS A 149 15.62 5.53 6.59
N GLU A 150 16.73 6.20 6.29
CA GLU A 150 16.84 7.67 6.44
C GLU A 150 16.07 8.46 5.38
N ARG A 151 15.82 7.82 4.23
CA ARG A 151 15.28 8.49 3.02
C ARG A 151 13.86 8.09 2.67
N LEU A 152 13.30 7.07 3.31
CA LEU A 152 11.97 6.57 2.95
C LEU A 152 10.93 7.60 3.38
N LYS A 153 10.20 8.14 2.42
CA LYS A 153 9.12 9.12 2.59
C LYS A 153 7.74 8.49 2.49
N SER A 154 7.61 7.44 1.70
CA SER A 154 6.35 6.75 1.43
C SER A 154 6.51 5.25 1.64
N LEU A 155 5.62 4.67 2.44
CA LEU A 155 5.48 3.22 2.62
C LEU A 155 4.01 2.86 2.42
N VAL A 156 3.72 2.04 1.41
CA VAL A 156 2.37 1.58 1.07
C VAL A 156 2.36 0.04 1.06
N VAL A 157 1.43 -0.55 1.80
CA VAL A 157 1.19 -2.00 1.82
C VAL A 157 -0.28 -2.25 1.47
N GLU A 158 -0.51 -2.92 0.36
CA GLU A 158 -1.83 -3.30 -0.13
C GLU A 158 -2.02 -4.79 0.11
N SER A 159 -3.10 -5.15 0.80
CA SER A 159 -3.43 -6.52 1.15
C SER A 159 -4.95 -6.65 1.28
N GLY A 160 -5.49 -7.81 0.90
CA GLY A 160 -6.86 -8.20 1.27
C GLY A 160 -6.96 -8.77 2.69
N GLY A 161 -5.83 -9.04 3.34
CA GLY A 161 -5.73 -9.46 4.74
C GLY A 161 -4.30 -9.31 5.27
N LEU A 162 -4.05 -8.33 6.14
CA LEU A 162 -2.69 -8.01 6.60
C LEU A 162 -2.34 -8.70 7.92
N ASP A 163 -1.25 -9.47 7.90
CA ASP A 163 -0.71 -10.09 9.10
C ASP A 163 -0.21 -9.03 10.10
N ALA A 164 -0.61 -9.15 11.38
CA ALA A 164 -0.22 -8.23 12.45
C ALA A 164 1.30 -8.02 12.57
N SER A 165 2.08 -9.01 12.18
CA SER A 165 3.53 -8.96 12.17
C SER A 165 4.08 -7.91 11.19
N VAL A 166 3.39 -7.61 10.09
CA VAL A 166 3.76 -6.51 9.17
C VAL A 166 3.53 -5.15 9.85
N VAL A 167 2.41 -4.98 10.54
CA VAL A 167 2.14 -3.76 11.34
C VAL A 167 3.21 -3.59 12.42
N ARG A 168 3.62 -4.68 13.08
CA ARG A 168 4.71 -4.68 14.07
C ARG A 168 6.07 -4.36 13.47
N ASP A 169 6.37 -4.87 12.28
CA ASP A 169 7.59 -4.54 11.55
C ASP A 169 7.67 -3.03 11.27
N VAL A 170 6.58 -2.41 10.81
CA VAL A 170 6.48 -0.96 10.59
C VAL A 170 6.67 -0.18 11.88
N THR A 171 5.89 -0.51 12.92
CA THR A 171 5.91 0.23 14.20
C THR A 171 7.21 0.06 14.99
N SER A 172 7.98 -0.99 14.72
CA SER A 172 9.31 -1.23 15.30
C SER A 172 10.45 -0.57 14.51
N SER A 173 10.17 -0.11 13.29
CA SER A 173 11.19 0.46 12.38
C SER A 173 11.45 1.94 12.64
N GLN A 174 12.65 2.41 12.25
CA GLN A 174 13.06 3.81 12.38
C GLN A 174 13.02 4.51 11.03
N LEU A 175 11.94 5.26 10.79
CA LEU A 175 11.68 5.94 9.52
C LEU A 175 11.57 7.46 9.72
N PRO A 176 12.67 8.17 10.03
CA PRO A 176 12.65 9.59 10.41
C PRO A 176 12.20 10.54 9.30
N SER A 177 12.18 10.07 8.05
CA SER A 177 11.72 10.84 6.88
C SER A 177 10.35 10.43 6.37
N LEU A 178 9.64 9.50 7.04
CA LEU A 178 8.34 9.02 6.58
C LEU A 178 7.30 10.15 6.66
N GLU A 179 6.70 10.45 5.53
CA GLU A 179 5.70 11.51 5.33
C GLU A 179 4.32 10.92 5.05
N HIS A 180 4.28 9.73 4.41
CA HIS A 180 3.07 8.99 4.08
C HIS A 180 3.22 7.50 4.45
N LEU A 181 2.25 6.99 5.21
CA LEU A 181 2.10 5.58 5.54
C LEU A 181 0.70 5.14 5.13
N GLU A 182 0.59 4.07 4.35
CA GLU A 182 -0.69 3.46 3.97
C GLU A 182 -0.62 1.95 4.18
N LEU A 183 -1.57 1.44 4.97
CA LEU A 183 -1.73 0.02 5.26
C LEU A 183 -3.17 -0.36 4.98
N TRP A 184 -3.37 -1.33 4.09
CA TRP A 184 -4.66 -1.99 3.87
C TRP A 184 -4.72 -3.17 4.83
N LEU A 185 -5.62 -3.12 5.80
CA LEU A 185 -5.64 -4.07 6.90
C LEU A 185 -6.37 -5.37 6.53
N GLY A 186 -7.32 -5.28 5.60
CA GLY A 186 -8.09 -6.36 5.03
C GLY A 186 -9.13 -6.98 5.97
N ASP A 187 -9.50 -8.19 5.59
CA ASP A 187 -10.53 -9.05 6.17
C ASP A 187 -9.88 -10.32 6.80
N ASP A 188 -10.43 -10.78 7.93
CA ASP A 188 -9.87 -11.89 8.68
C ASP A 188 -9.93 -13.24 7.94
N ASN A 189 -10.89 -13.42 7.02
CA ASN A 189 -11.01 -14.60 6.17
C ASN A 189 -9.83 -14.74 5.18
N TYR A 190 -9.16 -13.62 4.88
CA TYR A 190 -8.03 -13.55 3.97
C TYR A 190 -6.70 -13.25 4.69
N GLY A 191 -6.67 -13.41 6.02
CA GLY A 191 -5.43 -13.39 6.82
C GLY A 191 -5.20 -12.13 7.64
N ALA A 192 -6.15 -11.17 7.66
CA ALA A 192 -6.05 -10.04 8.57
C ALA A 192 -5.98 -10.53 10.02
N SER A 193 -5.01 -10.02 10.77
CA SER A 193 -4.84 -10.39 12.18
C SER A 193 -4.39 -9.23 13.07
N ALA A 194 -4.23 -8.04 12.50
CA ALA A 194 -3.87 -6.84 13.25
C ALA A 194 -5.01 -6.45 14.19
N GLU A 195 -4.69 -6.18 15.45
CA GLU A 195 -5.63 -5.64 16.42
C GLU A 195 -5.28 -4.19 16.79
N MET A 196 -6.16 -3.51 17.52
CA MET A 196 -5.91 -2.14 17.99
C MET A 196 -4.62 -2.00 18.82
N VAL A 197 -4.15 -3.06 19.48
CA VAL A 197 -2.87 -3.05 20.21
C VAL A 197 -1.67 -2.92 19.28
N ASP A 198 -1.75 -3.48 18.07
CA ASP A 198 -0.69 -3.40 17.07
C ASP A 198 -0.64 -2.02 16.40
N LEU A 199 -1.80 -1.37 16.25
CA LEU A 199 -1.95 -0.04 15.66
C LEU A 199 -1.65 1.10 16.65
N ALA A 200 -1.90 0.89 17.94
CA ALA A 200 -1.74 1.91 18.99
C ALA A 200 -0.42 2.72 18.94
N PRO A 201 0.75 2.12 18.64
CA PRO A 201 2.00 2.87 18.51
C PRO A 201 1.97 3.97 17.44
N LEU A 202 1.25 3.75 16.32
CA LEU A 202 1.10 4.73 15.22
C LEU A 202 0.41 6.01 15.69
N PHE A 203 -0.53 5.89 16.63
CA PHE A 203 -1.34 7.02 17.08
C PHE A 203 -0.62 7.96 18.06
N THR A 204 0.55 7.57 18.55
CA THR A 204 1.31 8.36 19.53
C THR A 204 1.87 9.68 18.97
N GLY A 205 1.96 9.82 17.65
CA GLY A 205 2.61 10.97 16.99
C GLY A 205 4.14 11.03 17.19
N LYS A 206 4.75 9.97 17.75
CA LYS A 206 6.18 9.95 18.10
C LYS A 206 7.04 9.09 17.18
N LEU A 207 6.46 8.05 16.58
CA LEU A 207 7.21 7.10 15.74
C LEU A 207 7.75 7.77 14.47
N PHE A 208 6.89 8.55 13.79
CA PHE A 208 7.18 9.14 12.50
C PHE A 208 7.00 10.67 12.59
N PRO A 209 8.08 11.42 12.89
CA PRO A 209 7.98 12.84 13.23
C PRO A 209 7.63 13.75 12.04
N LYS A 210 7.65 13.22 10.81
CA LYS A 210 7.27 13.94 9.59
C LYS A 210 5.97 13.43 8.98
N LEU A 211 5.30 12.47 9.62
CA LEU A 211 4.11 11.86 9.07
C LEU A 211 3.00 12.90 8.95
N SER A 212 2.55 13.11 7.71
CA SER A 212 1.50 14.08 7.37
C SER A 212 0.32 13.42 6.68
N SER A 213 0.48 12.18 6.19
CA SER A 213 -0.58 11.37 5.61
C SER A 213 -0.55 9.97 6.23
N LEU A 214 -1.69 9.54 6.77
CA LEU A 214 -1.89 8.20 7.31
C LEU A 214 -3.13 7.58 6.67
N GLY A 215 -2.94 6.46 5.98
CA GLY A 215 -4.00 5.59 5.50
C GLY A 215 -4.03 4.30 6.30
N LEU A 216 -5.15 4.05 6.98
CA LEU A 216 -5.48 2.75 7.56
C LEU A 216 -6.76 2.29 6.89
N ARG A 217 -6.57 1.80 5.67
CA ARG A 217 -7.64 1.54 4.71
C ARG A 217 -8.12 0.12 4.83
N ASP A 218 -9.25 -0.12 4.18
CA ASP A 218 -9.71 -1.47 3.88
C ASP A 218 -9.77 -2.30 5.17
N SER A 219 -10.47 -1.79 6.19
CA SER A 219 -10.37 -2.33 7.53
C SER A 219 -11.73 -2.55 8.17
N GLU A 220 -11.91 -3.74 8.73
CA GLU A 220 -13.04 -4.06 9.61
C GLU A 220 -13.00 -3.27 10.94
N LEU A 221 -11.82 -2.75 11.31
CA LEU A 221 -11.59 -1.98 12.53
C LEU A 221 -11.86 -0.47 12.36
N SER A 222 -12.45 -0.05 11.25
CA SER A 222 -12.57 1.37 10.86
C SER A 222 -13.16 2.27 11.95
N ASP A 223 -14.24 1.86 12.63
CA ASP A 223 -14.82 2.62 13.73
C ASP A 223 -13.85 2.75 14.93
N ALA A 224 -13.21 1.64 15.31
CA ALA A 224 -12.25 1.62 16.41
C ALA A 224 -11.01 2.48 16.11
N ILE A 225 -10.55 2.48 14.86
CA ILE A 225 -9.46 3.33 14.38
C ILE A 225 -9.88 4.80 14.44
N ALA A 226 -11.05 5.16 13.91
CA ALA A 226 -11.57 6.53 13.95
C ALA A 226 -11.64 7.06 15.39
N VAL A 227 -12.17 6.24 16.32
CA VAL A 227 -12.22 6.55 17.76
C VAL A 227 -10.81 6.73 18.35
N ALA A 228 -9.87 5.84 18.03
CA ALA A 228 -8.52 5.92 18.57
C ALA A 228 -7.78 7.17 18.07
N VAL A 229 -7.87 7.47 16.76
CA VAL A 229 -7.24 8.64 16.13
C VAL A 229 -7.82 9.94 16.70
N ALA A 230 -9.14 10.02 16.91
CA ALA A 230 -9.81 11.19 17.48
C ALA A 230 -9.21 11.68 18.80
N HIS A 231 -8.71 10.75 19.61
CA HIS A 231 -8.16 11.01 20.96
C HIS A 231 -6.63 11.02 20.99
N SER A 232 -5.98 10.99 19.83
CA SER A 232 -4.55 10.70 19.73
C SER A 232 -3.73 11.88 19.20
N PRO A 233 -2.49 12.09 19.71
CA PRO A 233 -1.63 13.17 19.26
C PRO A 233 -1.27 13.13 17.76
N VAL A 234 -1.32 11.95 17.13
CA VAL A 234 -1.08 11.83 15.69
C VAL A 234 -2.01 12.73 14.88
N LEU A 235 -3.26 12.93 15.30
CA LEU A 235 -4.22 13.73 14.54
C LEU A 235 -3.80 15.20 14.43
N GLU A 236 -3.01 15.71 15.38
CA GLU A 236 -2.52 17.09 15.34
C GLU A 236 -1.40 17.33 14.30
N GLN A 237 -0.71 16.27 13.85
CA GLN A 237 0.34 16.36 12.83
C GLN A 237 -0.13 15.99 11.43
N LEU A 238 -1.25 15.25 11.31
CA LEU A 238 -1.77 14.83 10.03
C LEU A 238 -2.41 15.98 9.26
N ARG A 239 -2.21 15.95 7.95
CA ARG A 239 -2.93 16.75 6.94
C ARG A 239 -3.95 15.88 6.21
N VAL A 240 -3.63 14.61 6.00
CA VAL A 240 -4.51 13.63 5.35
C VAL A 240 -4.71 12.43 6.28
N LEU A 241 -5.96 12.08 6.52
CA LEU A 241 -6.35 10.81 7.12
C LEU A 241 -7.22 10.06 6.11
N ASP A 242 -6.84 8.83 5.80
CA ASP A 242 -7.55 7.95 4.87
C ASP A 242 -8.04 6.71 5.63
N LEU A 243 -9.37 6.59 5.74
CA LEU A 243 -10.10 5.46 6.32
C LEU A 243 -11.01 4.81 5.27
N SER A 244 -10.72 5.03 3.99
CA SER A 244 -11.47 4.50 2.85
C SER A 244 -11.40 2.98 2.77
N LEU A 245 -12.29 2.42 1.93
CA LEU A 245 -12.39 0.98 1.64
C LEU A 245 -12.81 0.13 2.85
N GLY A 246 -13.01 0.74 4.02
CA GLY A 246 -13.32 0.05 5.26
C GLY A 246 -14.81 0.05 5.60
N THR A 247 -15.07 -0.32 6.85
CA THR A 247 -16.42 -0.47 7.39
C THR A 247 -16.90 0.75 8.17
N LEU A 248 -16.31 1.94 8.01
CA LEU A 248 -16.60 3.12 8.85
C LEU A 248 -18.10 3.47 8.86
N SER A 249 -18.68 3.64 10.05
CA SER A 249 -20.07 4.06 10.24
C SER A 249 -20.20 5.40 10.95
N ASP A 250 -21.45 5.83 11.16
CA ASP A 250 -21.79 7.02 11.93
C ASP A 250 -21.21 7.00 13.35
N ASP A 251 -21.10 5.82 13.98
CA ASP A 251 -20.59 5.70 15.35
C ASP A 251 -19.11 6.12 15.44
N GLY A 252 -18.27 5.61 14.54
CA GLY A 252 -16.86 5.98 14.46
C GLY A 252 -16.69 7.44 14.00
N ALA A 253 -17.41 7.84 12.95
CA ALA A 253 -17.34 9.18 12.38
C ALA A 253 -17.79 10.28 13.35
N ALA A 254 -18.85 10.05 14.14
CA ALA A 254 -19.32 11.00 15.13
C ALA A 254 -18.29 11.24 16.25
N VAL A 255 -17.61 10.18 16.70
CA VAL A 255 -16.53 10.33 17.68
C VAL A 255 -15.35 11.07 17.08
N PHE A 256 -14.96 10.74 15.84
CA PHE A 256 -13.91 11.45 15.13
C PHE A 256 -14.20 12.96 15.02
N LEU A 257 -15.41 13.32 14.60
CA LEU A 257 -15.86 14.70 14.45
C LEU A 257 -15.86 15.49 15.78
N SER A 258 -16.01 14.80 16.92
CA SER A 258 -15.96 15.44 18.23
C SER A 258 -14.56 15.93 18.63
N SER A 259 -13.51 15.47 17.92
CA SER A 259 -12.14 15.91 18.16
C SER A 259 -11.89 17.30 17.60
N PRO A 260 -11.44 18.28 18.42
CA PRO A 260 -11.08 19.60 17.91
C PRO A 260 -9.92 19.58 16.89
N ALA A 261 -9.11 18.51 16.89
CA ALA A 261 -8.02 18.34 15.95
C ALA A 261 -8.51 17.90 14.56
N ALA A 262 -9.70 17.28 14.44
CA ALA A 262 -10.25 16.83 13.16
C ALA A 262 -10.40 17.99 12.16
N ALA A 263 -10.83 19.17 12.62
CA ALA A 263 -10.98 20.37 11.79
C ALA A 263 -9.65 20.94 11.24
N ARG A 264 -8.49 20.37 11.61
CA ARG A 264 -7.17 20.74 11.07
C ARG A 264 -6.76 19.87 9.88
N LEU A 265 -7.44 18.75 9.64
CA LEU A 265 -7.20 17.93 8.46
C LEU A 265 -7.52 18.72 7.20
N GLU A 266 -6.65 18.58 6.21
CA GLU A 266 -6.88 19.10 4.87
C GLU A 266 -7.71 18.13 4.02
N LEU A 267 -7.68 16.83 4.33
CA LEU A 267 -8.47 15.80 3.70
C LEU A 267 -8.79 14.68 4.70
N LEU A 268 -10.06 14.32 4.79
CA LEU A 268 -10.53 13.06 5.33
C LEU A 268 -11.08 12.24 4.15
N ASP A 269 -10.38 11.18 3.79
CA ASP A 269 -10.80 10.27 2.72
C ASP A 269 -11.56 9.09 3.32
N LEU A 270 -12.83 8.98 2.93
CA LEU A 270 -13.79 7.97 3.35
C LEU A 270 -14.39 7.25 2.14
N HIS A 271 -13.84 7.33 0.92
CA HIS A 271 -14.50 6.64 -0.20
C HIS A 271 -14.70 5.15 0.12
N HIS A 272 -15.85 4.59 -0.26
CA HIS A 272 -16.31 3.30 0.24
C HIS A 272 -16.44 3.29 1.78
N HIS A 273 -17.60 3.78 2.25
CA HIS A 273 -17.95 3.88 3.68
C HIS A 273 -19.42 3.49 3.94
N PHE A 274 -19.79 3.34 5.21
CA PHE A 274 -21.16 3.07 5.66
C PHE A 274 -21.76 4.21 6.51
N CYS A 275 -21.11 5.37 6.57
CA CYS A 275 -21.71 6.59 7.13
C CYS A 275 -22.96 7.03 6.35
N SER A 276 -23.96 7.54 7.05
CA SER A 276 -25.18 8.12 6.47
C SER A 276 -24.91 9.50 5.84
N ASP A 277 -25.77 9.91 4.91
CA ASP A 277 -25.74 11.25 4.32
C ASP A 277 -25.74 12.36 5.39
N GLU A 278 -26.52 12.20 6.46
CA GLU A 278 -26.57 13.16 7.58
C GLU A 278 -25.21 13.29 8.28
N MET A 279 -24.48 12.18 8.43
CA MET A 279 -23.15 12.21 9.02
C MET A 279 -22.13 12.85 8.08
N ILE A 280 -22.18 12.55 6.78
CA ILE A 280 -21.31 13.19 5.79
C ILE A 280 -21.53 14.71 5.78
N GLU A 281 -22.78 15.17 5.77
CA GLU A 281 -23.11 16.61 5.86
C GLU A 281 -22.52 17.27 7.12
N LYS A 282 -22.51 16.57 8.26
CA LYS A 282 -21.89 17.08 9.51
C LYS A 282 -20.37 17.16 9.41
N LEU A 283 -19.71 16.19 8.79
CA LEU A 283 -18.25 16.19 8.58
C LEU A 283 -17.84 17.36 7.67
N GLU A 284 -18.55 17.55 6.55
CA GLU A 284 -18.31 18.67 5.63
C GLU A 284 -18.58 20.03 6.29
N ALA A 285 -19.66 20.14 7.08
CA ALA A 285 -20.00 21.35 7.82
C ALA A 285 -18.95 21.75 8.89
N ALA A 286 -18.10 20.81 9.32
CA ALA A 286 -16.98 21.10 10.22
C ALA A 286 -15.77 21.74 9.52
N GLY A 287 -15.84 21.97 8.20
CA GLY A 287 -14.80 22.64 7.43
C GLY A 287 -13.65 21.73 6.99
N ILE A 288 -13.84 20.41 7.11
CA ILE A 288 -12.92 19.38 6.62
C ILE A 288 -13.27 19.13 5.14
N LYS A 289 -12.26 19.01 4.26
CA LYS A 289 -12.52 18.45 2.94
C LYS A 289 -12.73 16.95 3.10
N VAL A 290 -13.90 16.46 2.76
CA VAL A 290 -14.25 15.04 2.84
C VAL A 290 -14.33 14.48 1.44
N ASP A 291 -13.70 13.33 1.21
CA ASP A 291 -14.07 12.46 0.09
C ASP A 291 -14.96 11.36 0.65
N ALA A 292 -16.24 11.34 0.26
CA ALA A 292 -17.25 10.40 0.71
C ALA A 292 -17.93 9.73 -0.50
N SER A 293 -17.17 9.49 -1.57
CA SER A 293 -17.70 8.77 -2.73
C SER A 293 -17.97 7.30 -2.40
N GLU A 294 -18.82 6.65 -3.19
CA GLU A 294 -19.13 5.21 -3.06
C GLU A 294 -19.75 4.82 -1.69
N PRO A 295 -20.84 5.47 -1.25
CA PRO A 295 -21.52 5.06 -0.02
C PRO A 295 -22.08 3.64 -0.16
N GLN A 296 -21.92 2.85 0.90
CA GLN A 296 -22.37 1.46 0.99
C GLN A 296 -23.54 1.33 1.96
N LEU A 297 -24.35 0.29 1.77
CA LEU A 297 -25.41 -0.11 2.69
C LEU A 297 -25.00 -1.43 3.36
N PRO A 298 -25.20 -1.58 4.69
CA PRO A 298 -24.93 -2.85 5.34
C PRO A 298 -25.82 -3.96 4.76
N ASP A 299 -25.26 -5.16 4.66
CA ASP A 299 -26.02 -6.35 4.28
C ASP A 299 -26.88 -6.83 5.46
N GLU A 300 -28.11 -7.23 5.18
CA GLU A 300 -29.05 -7.78 6.16
C GLU A 300 -29.09 -9.31 6.06
N ASP A 301 -28.59 -10.01 7.09
CA ASP A 301 -28.87 -11.44 7.30
C ASP A 301 -29.72 -11.62 8.57
N GLY A 302 -31.01 -11.82 8.36
CA GLY A 302 -31.99 -11.93 9.43
C GLY A 302 -32.18 -10.63 10.21
N ASN A 303 -31.61 -10.58 11.43
CA ASN A 303 -31.68 -9.42 12.33
C ASN A 303 -30.30 -8.77 12.55
N GLU A 304 -29.27 -9.22 11.83
CA GLU A 304 -27.90 -8.72 11.94
C GLU A 304 -27.53 -7.94 10.68
N LEU A 305 -26.81 -6.83 10.90
CA LEU A 305 -26.28 -5.98 9.84
C LEU A 305 -24.78 -6.21 9.72
N TYR A 306 -24.33 -6.52 8.51
CA TYR A 306 -22.93 -6.79 8.20
C TYR A 306 -22.36 -5.70 7.29
N ARG A 307 -21.11 -5.30 7.57
CA ARG A 307 -20.35 -4.35 6.76
C ARG A 307 -19.10 -5.07 6.30
N TYR A 308 -18.74 -4.91 5.04
CA TYR A 308 -17.57 -5.55 4.44
C TYR A 308 -16.58 -4.50 3.97
N VAL A 309 -15.32 -4.90 3.89
CA VAL A 309 -14.26 -4.09 3.28
C VAL A 309 -14.35 -4.18 1.75
N ALA A 310 -13.76 -3.21 1.04
CA ALA A 310 -13.87 -3.14 -0.41
C ALA A 310 -13.00 -4.18 -1.13
N VAL A 311 -11.88 -4.55 -0.51
CA VAL A 311 -10.89 -5.46 -1.08
C VAL A 311 -10.60 -6.56 -0.07
N SER A 312 -10.81 -7.81 -0.46
CA SER A 312 -10.60 -8.96 0.44
C SER A 312 -9.93 -10.11 -0.32
N GLU A 313 -10.55 -10.52 -1.43
CA GLU A 313 -10.06 -11.57 -2.33
C GLU A 313 -9.17 -11.01 -3.44
#